data_AF-A0A7Y5PF70-F1
#
_entry.id   AF-A0A7Y5PF70-F1
#
_cell.length_a   1.000
_cell.length_b   1.000
_cell.length_c   1.000
_cell.angle_alpha   90.00
_cell.angle_beta   90.00
_cell.angle_gamma   90.00
#
_symmetry.space_group_name_H-M   'P 1'
#
loop_
_entity.id
_entity.type
_entity.pdbx_description
1 polymer ?
#
loop_
_entity_poly.entity_id
_entity_poly.type
_entity_poly.pdbx_seq_one_letter_code
_entity_poly.pdbx_strand_id
1 'polypeptide(L)'
;MDILVMLEENPDHSPVLAHVNSVPSPLATERPARDIVTLYGVPNAETLALALAAAVESHRTGEGHNNVDAIRHLGVSNERGAIGDAAWRDLGTGELVTRDLEIPLEILQGTATQLLSECGQLIRRLVAGLSMPDWPEGARRNITISLGPVMGLAAPVLAPLESMLDRLREGDAMAYDYEGD
;
A
#
# COMPACT_ATOMS: atom_id res chain seq x y z
N MET A 1 5.76 -0.59 -5.98
CA MET A 1 4.81 0.33 -5.33
C MET A 1 5.16 0.39 -3.86
N ASP A 2 5.46 1.57 -3.34
CA ASP A 2 5.73 1.75 -1.91
C ASP A 2 4.42 2.04 -1.19
N ILE A 3 4.23 1.40 -0.04
CA ILE A 3 3.00 1.51 0.75
C ILE A 3 3.36 1.78 2.22
N LEU A 4 2.79 2.84 2.78
CA LEU A 4 2.79 3.08 4.22
C LEU A 4 1.49 2.53 4.80
N VAL A 5 1.57 1.48 5.60
CA VAL A 5 0.39 0.97 6.33
C VAL A 5 0.33 1.64 7.69
N MET A 6 -0.83 2.19 8.03
CA MET A 6 -1.11 2.87 9.29
C MET A 6 -2.27 2.18 10.00
N LEU A 7 -2.29 2.23 11.33
CA LEU A 7 -3.40 1.77 12.15
C LEU A 7 -3.96 2.94 12.97
N GLU A 8 -5.26 3.18 12.84
CA GLU A 8 -5.98 4.17 13.64
C GLU A 8 -7.05 3.49 14.51
N GLU A 9 -6.97 3.73 15.82
CA GLU A 9 -7.76 3.01 16.83
C GLU A 9 -9.22 3.46 16.92
N ASN A 10 -9.68 4.44 16.13
CA ASN A 10 -11.06 4.94 16.25
C ASN A 10 -11.74 5.27 14.92
N PRO A 11 -12.49 4.34 14.30
CA PRO A 11 -13.54 4.70 13.37
C PRO A 11 -14.80 5.00 14.19
N ASP A 12 -15.12 6.27 14.42
CA ASP A 12 -16.46 6.66 14.84
C ASP A 12 -17.46 6.19 13.76
N HIS A 13 -18.06 5.01 13.95
CA HIS A 13 -19.19 4.44 13.22
C HIS A 13 -19.16 4.45 11.67
N SER A 14 -17.99 4.42 11.04
CA SER A 14 -17.90 4.31 9.58
C SER A 14 -17.86 2.83 9.14
N PRO A 15 -18.64 2.40 8.12
CA PRO A 15 -18.53 1.05 7.53
C PRO A 15 -17.21 0.85 6.75
N VAL A 16 -16.38 1.89 6.69
CA VAL A 16 -15.07 1.87 6.05
C VAL A 16 -14.05 1.20 6.97
N LEU A 17 -13.49 0.10 6.50
CA LEU A 17 -12.45 -0.67 7.18
C LEU A 17 -11.05 -0.09 6.96
N ALA A 18 -10.84 0.56 5.82
CA ALA A 18 -9.58 1.20 5.50
C ALA A 18 -9.75 2.37 4.53
N HIS A 19 -8.83 3.34 4.59
CA HIS A 19 -8.64 4.32 3.53
C HIS A 19 -7.35 4.03 2.76
N VAL A 20 -7.40 4.21 1.44
CA VAL A 20 -6.22 4.18 0.58
C VAL A 20 -6.05 5.55 -0.06
N ASN A 21 -4.88 6.14 0.13
CA ASN A 21 -4.55 7.46 -0.40
C ASN A 21 -3.23 7.41 -1.18
N SER A 22 -3.24 7.76 -2.45
CA SER A 22 -2.00 7.93 -3.21
C SER A 22 -1.40 9.30 -2.90
N VAL A 23 -0.13 9.33 -2.50
CA VAL A 23 0.63 10.56 -2.32
C VAL A 23 1.54 10.74 -3.53
N PRO A 24 1.36 11.82 -4.32
CA PRO A 24 2.22 12.08 -5.47
C PRO A 24 3.64 12.35 -4.97
N SER A 25 4.63 11.95 -5.75
CA SER A 25 6.02 12.31 -5.44
C SER A 25 6.19 13.82 -5.63
N PRO A 26 6.77 14.57 -4.67
CA PRO A 26 7.11 15.96 -4.92
C PRO A 26 8.04 16.04 -6.13
N LEU A 27 7.75 16.99 -7.03
CA LEU A 27 8.56 17.39 -8.19
C LEU A 27 9.96 17.88 -7.76
N ALA A 28 10.82 17.01 -7.22
CA ALA A 28 12.22 17.24 -6.89
C ALA A 28 12.97 16.03 -6.30
N THR A 29 12.32 14.90 -5.98
CA THR A 29 12.99 13.80 -5.25
C THR A 29 12.77 12.43 -5.87
N GLU A 30 13.85 11.63 -5.92
CA GLU A 30 13.99 10.26 -6.45
C GLU A 30 13.07 9.20 -5.81
N ARG A 31 12.11 9.60 -4.97
CA ARG A 31 11.21 8.66 -4.28
C ARG A 31 9.98 8.40 -5.15
N PRO A 32 9.61 7.14 -5.42
CA PRO A 32 8.41 6.83 -6.18
C PRO A 32 7.15 7.31 -5.44
N ALA A 33 6.06 7.51 -6.20
CA ALA A 33 4.73 7.71 -5.62
C ALA A 33 4.42 6.62 -4.58
N ARG A 34 3.82 7.00 -3.47
CA ARG A 34 3.58 6.12 -2.32
C ARG A 34 2.11 6.11 -1.96
N ASP A 35 1.55 4.91 -1.76
CA ASP A 35 0.21 4.77 -1.21
C ASP A 35 0.25 4.74 0.31
N ILE A 36 -0.75 5.34 0.95
CA ILE A 36 -0.98 5.28 2.38
C ILE A 36 -2.24 4.46 2.60
N VAL A 37 -2.11 3.34 3.29
CA VAL A 37 -3.21 2.46 3.69
C VAL A 37 -3.47 2.68 5.18
N THR A 38 -4.55 3.35 5.52
CA THR A 38 -4.98 3.55 6.91
C THR A 38 -6.03 2.51 7.26
N LEU A 39 -5.69 1.55 8.14
CA LEU A 39 -6.62 0.58 8.69
C LEU A 39 -7.35 1.15 9.90
N TYR A 40 -8.62 0.83 10.03
CA TYR A 40 -9.44 1.20 11.18
C TYR A 40 -9.85 -0.01 12.02
N GLY A 41 -9.92 0.21 13.33
CA GLY A 41 -10.38 -0.82 14.27
C GLY A 41 -9.32 -1.89 14.55
N VAL A 42 -9.74 -3.15 14.70
CA VAL A 42 -8.83 -4.25 15.03
C VAL A 42 -8.23 -4.82 13.74
N PRO A 43 -6.91 -4.70 13.51
CA PRO A 43 -6.31 -5.19 12.27
C PRO A 43 -6.25 -6.72 12.27
N ASN A 44 -6.58 -7.31 11.13
CA ASN A 44 -6.38 -8.73 10.84
C ASN A 44 -5.84 -8.89 9.41
N ALA A 45 -5.41 -10.11 9.08
CA ALA A 45 -4.73 -10.36 7.81
C ALA A 45 -5.67 -10.14 6.61
N GLU A 46 -6.94 -10.50 6.75
CA GLU A 46 -7.97 -10.39 5.73
C GLU A 46 -8.30 -8.92 5.41
N THR A 47 -8.45 -8.10 6.45
CA THR A 47 -8.75 -6.66 6.32
C THR A 47 -7.57 -5.93 5.71
N LEU A 48 -6.35 -6.24 6.15
CA LEU A 48 -5.15 -5.70 5.54
C LEU A 48 -5.02 -6.15 4.07
N ALA A 49 -5.26 -7.42 3.76
CA ALA A 49 -5.20 -7.91 2.39
C ALA A 49 -6.23 -7.23 1.49
N LEU A 50 -7.45 -7.00 1.98
CA LEU A 50 -8.48 -6.27 1.25
C LEU A 50 -8.09 -4.81 0.99
N ALA A 51 -7.49 -4.14 1.98
CA ALA A 51 -7.01 -2.78 1.83
C ALA A 51 -5.82 -2.68 0.84
N LEU A 52 -4.89 -3.63 0.89
CA LEU A 52 -3.79 -3.73 -0.07
C LEU A 52 -4.30 -4.06 -1.48
N ALA A 53 -5.32 -4.91 -1.60
CA ALA A 53 -5.98 -5.18 -2.87
C ALA A 53 -6.59 -3.90 -3.45
N ALA A 54 -7.24 -3.07 -2.64
CA ALA A 54 -7.77 -1.79 -3.09
C ALA A 54 -6.67 -0.85 -3.60
N ALA A 55 -5.52 -0.79 -2.91
CA ALA A 55 -4.36 -0.04 -3.41
C ALA A 55 -3.91 -0.56 -4.78
N VAL A 56 -3.69 -1.87 -4.92
CA VAL A 56 -3.26 -2.49 -6.18
C VAL A 56 -4.27 -2.24 -7.31
N GLU A 57 -5.55 -2.45 -7.08
CA GLU A 57 -6.60 -2.32 -8.10
C GLU A 57 -6.88 -0.86 -8.47
N SER A 58 -6.61 0.09 -7.57
CA SER A 58 -6.76 1.53 -7.86
C SER A 58 -5.79 2.02 -8.93
N HIS A 59 -4.64 1.36 -9.08
CA HIS A 59 -3.67 1.61 -10.15
C HIS A 59 -3.97 0.83 -11.44
N ARG A 60 -4.93 -0.10 -11.42
CA ARG A 60 -5.34 -0.92 -12.58
C ARG A 60 -6.67 -0.47 -13.19
N THR A 61 -7.51 0.18 -12.39
CA THR A 61 -8.91 0.48 -12.71
C THR A 61 -9.11 1.96 -13.02
N GLY A 62 -10.07 2.26 -13.90
CA GLY A 62 -10.56 3.63 -14.15
C GLY A 62 -9.72 4.43 -15.16
N GLU A 63 -10.27 5.54 -15.63
CA GLU A 63 -9.53 6.51 -16.44
C GLU A 63 -8.40 7.13 -15.59
N GLY A 64 -7.26 7.43 -16.22
CA GLY A 64 -6.10 7.97 -15.50
C GLY A 64 -5.23 6.92 -14.80
N HIS A 65 -5.52 5.61 -14.95
CA HIS A 65 -4.68 4.53 -14.39
C HIS A 65 -3.22 4.57 -14.90
N ASN A 66 -3.00 5.02 -16.14
CA ASN A 66 -1.66 5.22 -16.72
C ASN A 66 -0.96 6.49 -16.20
N ASN A 67 -1.69 7.37 -15.51
CA ASN A 67 -1.14 8.60 -14.98
C ASN A 67 -0.49 8.30 -13.61
N VAL A 68 0.83 8.30 -13.62
CA VAL A 68 1.66 7.98 -12.44
C VAL A 68 1.47 9.01 -11.33
N ASP A 69 1.10 10.25 -11.69
CA ASP A 69 0.88 11.35 -10.76
C ASP A 69 -0.58 11.48 -10.33
N ALA A 70 -1.45 10.54 -10.73
CA ALA A 70 -2.83 10.53 -10.27
C ALA A 70 -2.89 10.33 -8.74
N ILE A 71 -3.59 11.26 -8.10
CA ILE A 71 -3.95 11.18 -6.69
C ILE A 71 -5.22 10.36 -6.59
N ARG A 72 -5.29 9.43 -5.64
CA ARG A 72 -6.45 8.55 -5.44
C ARG A 72 -6.84 8.57 -3.98
N HIS A 73 -8.14 8.60 -3.73
CA HIS A 73 -8.72 8.57 -2.40
C HIS A 73 -9.83 7.53 -2.38
N LEU A 74 -9.66 6.44 -1.61
CA LEU A 74 -10.63 5.35 -1.56
C LEU A 74 -10.98 4.99 -0.13
N GLY A 75 -12.28 4.82 0.15
CA GLY A 75 -12.79 4.12 1.31
C GLY A 75 -13.09 2.66 0.96
N VAL A 76 -12.51 1.73 1.71
CA VAL A 76 -12.65 0.28 1.54
C VAL A 76 -13.66 -0.26 2.55
N SER A 77 -14.65 -1.01 2.09
CA SER A 77 -15.64 -1.69 2.92
C SER A 77 -15.79 -3.16 2.51
N ASN A 78 -16.21 -3.99 3.46
CA ASN A 78 -16.52 -5.41 3.21
C ASN A 78 -17.87 -5.65 2.52
N GLU A 79 -18.71 -4.61 2.39
CA GLU A 79 -20.04 -4.72 1.79
C GLU A 79 -20.07 -4.19 0.35
N ARG A 80 -19.32 -3.14 0.04
CA ARG A 80 -19.42 -2.41 -1.25
C ARG A 80 -18.14 -2.44 -2.08
N GLY A 81 -17.03 -2.93 -1.54
CA GLY A 81 -15.73 -2.81 -2.17
C GLY A 81 -15.06 -1.48 -1.85
N ALA A 82 -14.36 -0.89 -2.81
CA ALA A 82 -13.66 0.39 -2.62
C ALA A 82 -14.27 1.49 -3.48
N ILE A 83 -14.62 2.62 -2.85
CA ILE A 83 -15.28 3.75 -3.49
C ILE A 83 -14.54 5.03 -3.13
N GLY A 84 -14.39 5.92 -4.10
CA GLY A 84 -13.92 7.28 -3.89
C GLY A 84 -13.61 7.95 -5.22
N ASP A 85 -12.45 8.56 -5.35
CA ASP A 85 -12.08 9.34 -6.53
C ASP A 85 -10.61 9.22 -6.91
N ALA A 86 -10.33 9.63 -8.15
CA ALA A 86 -9.00 9.86 -8.67
C ALA A 86 -8.94 11.22 -9.36
N ALA A 87 -7.83 11.93 -9.19
CA ALA A 87 -7.59 13.22 -9.81
C ALA A 87 -6.19 13.30 -10.42
N TRP A 88 -6.09 13.83 -11.64
CA TRP A 88 -4.82 14.01 -12.34
C TRP A 88 -4.87 15.22 -13.28
N ARG A 89 -3.71 15.71 -13.71
CA ARG A 89 -3.63 16.74 -14.75
C ARG A 89 -3.62 16.09 -16.13
N ASP A 90 -4.51 16.53 -17.00
CA ASP A 90 -4.46 16.16 -18.41
C ASP A 90 -3.24 16.83 -19.08
N LEU A 91 -2.41 16.04 -19.75
CA LEU A 91 -1.16 16.56 -20.35
C LEU A 91 -1.41 17.37 -21.63
N GLY A 92 -2.55 17.18 -22.28
CA GLY A 92 -2.91 17.89 -23.51
C GLY A 92 -3.52 19.27 -23.23
N THR A 93 -4.36 19.38 -22.20
CA THR A 93 -5.06 20.62 -21.86
C THR A 93 -4.49 21.33 -20.64
N GLY A 94 -3.74 20.63 -19.78
CA GLY A 94 -3.26 21.13 -18.50
C GLY A 94 -4.33 21.21 -17.40
N GLU A 95 -5.58 20.84 -17.72
CA GLU A 95 -6.71 20.89 -16.80
C GLU A 95 -6.65 19.76 -15.77
N LEU A 96 -7.22 20.02 -14.59
CA LEU A 96 -7.40 18.99 -13.57
C LEU A 96 -8.64 18.18 -13.93
N VAL A 97 -8.45 16.87 -14.13
CA VAL A 97 -9.52 15.89 -14.34
C VAL A 97 -9.75 15.18 -13.02
N THR A 98 -11.02 15.05 -12.62
CA THR A 98 -11.45 14.25 -11.47
C THR A 98 -12.47 13.23 -11.93
N ARG A 99 -12.32 11.99 -11.47
CA ARG A 99 -13.23 10.88 -11.76
C ARG A 99 -13.54 10.10 -10.51
N ASP A 100 -14.78 9.69 -10.39
CA ASP A 100 -15.18 8.70 -9.40
C ASP A 100 -14.49 7.37 -9.71
N LEU A 101 -14.03 6.70 -8.66
CA LEU A 101 -13.44 5.37 -8.74
C LEU A 101 -14.29 4.40 -7.91
N GLU A 102 -14.74 3.33 -8.54
CA GLU A 102 -15.46 2.24 -7.90
C GLU A 102 -14.78 0.92 -8.28
N ILE A 103 -14.36 0.17 -7.26
CA ILE A 103 -13.76 -1.15 -7.41
C ILE A 103 -14.70 -2.15 -6.74
N PRO A 104 -15.39 -3.01 -7.52
CA PRO A 104 -16.30 -4.01 -7.00
C PRO A 104 -15.66 -4.92 -5.95
N LEU A 105 -16.45 -5.31 -4.96
CA LEU A 105 -16.00 -6.16 -3.85
C LEU A 105 -15.41 -7.49 -4.36
N GLU A 106 -15.98 -8.08 -5.41
CA GLU A 106 -15.54 -9.34 -5.99
C GLU A 106 -14.11 -9.25 -6.54
N ILE A 107 -13.75 -8.11 -7.17
CA ILE A 107 -12.40 -7.87 -7.66
C ILE A 107 -11.44 -7.75 -6.48
N LEU A 108 -11.80 -6.97 -5.45
CA LEU A 108 -10.97 -6.83 -4.26
C LEU A 108 -10.75 -8.15 -3.54
N GLN A 109 -11.80 -8.97 -3.39
CA GLN A 109 -11.69 -10.29 -2.76
C GLN A 109 -10.81 -11.24 -3.56
N GLY A 110 -10.92 -11.23 -4.89
CA GLY A 110 -10.03 -12.00 -5.78
C GLY A 110 -8.57 -11.62 -5.57
N THR A 111 -8.25 -10.33 -5.65
CA THR A 111 -6.88 -9.83 -5.46
C THR A 111 -6.39 -10.04 -4.02
N ALA A 112 -7.24 -9.87 -3.01
CA ALA A 112 -6.88 -10.12 -1.61
C ALA A 112 -6.58 -11.60 -1.34
N THR A 113 -7.36 -12.51 -1.93
CA THR A 113 -7.11 -13.96 -1.86
C THR A 113 -5.76 -14.32 -2.47
N GLN A 114 -5.45 -13.73 -3.62
CA GLN A 114 -4.15 -13.91 -4.26
C GLN A 114 -3.00 -13.38 -3.37
N LEU A 115 -3.13 -12.17 -2.83
CA LEU A 115 -2.14 -11.58 -1.92
C LEU A 115 -1.93 -12.44 -0.66
N LEU A 116 -3.00 -13.01 -0.10
CA LEU A 116 -2.88 -13.91 1.05
C LEU A 116 -2.21 -15.24 0.69
N SER A 117 -2.46 -15.77 -0.51
CA SER A 117 -1.80 -16.98 -1.00
C SER A 117 -0.30 -16.77 -1.19
N GLU A 118 0.11 -15.64 -1.76
CA GLU A 118 1.52 -15.37 -2.10
C GLU A 118 2.30 -14.78 -0.92
N CYS A 119 1.67 -13.89 -0.15
CA CYS A 119 2.32 -13.05 0.87
C CYS A 119 1.71 -13.19 2.26
N GLY A 120 0.85 -14.17 2.51
CA GLY A 120 0.07 -14.27 3.75
C GLY A 120 0.91 -14.26 5.04
N GLN A 121 2.10 -14.86 5.02
CA GLN A 121 2.98 -14.83 6.19
C GLN A 121 3.55 -13.42 6.48
N LEU A 122 3.90 -12.67 5.43
CA LEU A 122 4.34 -11.29 5.56
C LEU A 122 3.20 -10.39 6.03
N ILE A 123 1.99 -10.56 5.47
CA ILE A 123 0.78 -9.84 5.88
C ILE A 123 0.49 -10.09 7.36
N ARG A 124 0.53 -11.34 7.83
CA ARG A 124 0.35 -11.66 9.26
C ARG A 124 1.42 -11.03 10.14
N ARG A 125 2.68 -11.02 9.70
CA ARG A 125 3.76 -10.35 10.43
C ARG A 125 3.55 -8.84 10.49
N LEU A 126 3.05 -8.23 9.42
CA LEU A 126 2.73 -6.80 9.38
C LEU A 126 1.63 -6.45 10.38
N VAL A 127 0.55 -7.24 10.38
CA VAL A 127 -0.54 -7.11 11.36
C VAL A 127 -0.01 -7.25 12.78
N ALA A 128 0.80 -8.27 13.06
CA ALA A 128 1.38 -8.46 14.39
C ALA A 128 2.24 -7.26 14.81
N GLY A 129 3.02 -6.70 13.88
CA GLY A 129 3.78 -5.48 14.10
C GLY A 129 2.89 -4.30 14.44
N LEU A 130 1.86 -4.02 13.63
CA LEU A 130 0.92 -2.92 13.89
C LEU A 130 0.14 -3.08 15.20
N SER A 131 -0.06 -4.31 15.67
CA SER A 131 -0.78 -4.61 16.91
C SER A 131 0.11 -4.68 18.16
N MET A 132 1.41 -4.39 18.05
CA MET A 132 2.31 -4.44 19.21
C MET A 132 1.88 -3.44 20.29
N PRO A 133 1.71 -3.89 21.55
CA PRO A 133 1.18 -3.05 22.63
C PRO A 133 2.18 -1.99 23.12
N ASP A 134 3.48 -2.19 22.87
CA ASP A 134 4.61 -1.38 23.32
C ASP A 134 5.04 -0.34 22.27
N TRP A 135 4.13 0.07 21.38
CA TRP A 135 4.44 1.16 20.44
C TRP A 135 4.90 2.40 21.22
N PRO A 136 5.97 3.10 20.77
CA PRO A 136 6.48 4.26 21.47
C PRO A 136 5.37 5.29 21.72
N GLU A 137 5.27 5.78 22.95
CA GLU A 137 4.24 6.73 23.35
C GLU A 137 4.30 7.98 22.46
N GLY A 138 3.15 8.38 21.90
CA GLY A 138 3.05 9.51 20.95
C GLY A 138 3.45 9.20 19.50
N ALA A 139 3.95 7.99 19.19
CA ALA A 139 4.22 7.58 17.81
C ALA A 139 2.97 6.97 17.14
N ARG A 140 2.71 7.33 15.88
CA ARG A 140 1.68 6.68 15.07
C ARG A 140 2.10 5.24 14.75
N ARG A 141 1.16 4.30 14.85
CA ARG A 141 1.35 2.91 14.43
C ARG A 141 1.40 2.82 12.93
N ASN A 142 2.60 2.72 12.38
CA ASN A 142 2.80 2.60 10.95
C ASN A 142 4.00 1.74 10.60
N ILE A 143 3.94 1.08 9.44
CA ILE A 143 5.01 0.27 8.89
C ILE A 143 5.04 0.50 7.38
N THR A 144 6.22 0.79 6.83
CA THR A 144 6.42 0.92 5.38
C THR A 144 6.75 -0.45 4.78
N ILE A 145 6.12 -0.78 3.67
CA ILE A 145 6.42 -1.96 2.86
C ILE A 145 6.57 -1.55 1.40
N SER A 146 7.26 -2.40 0.62
CA SER A 146 7.33 -2.25 -0.83
C SER A 146 6.74 -3.50 -1.46
N LEU A 147 5.75 -3.31 -2.34
CA LEU A 147 5.25 -4.35 -3.22
C LEU A 147 6.02 -4.26 -4.54
N GLY A 148 6.81 -5.29 -4.85
CA GLY A 148 7.38 -5.47 -6.18
C GLY A 148 6.29 -5.64 -7.23
N PRO A 149 6.59 -5.44 -8.53
CA PRO A 149 5.66 -5.84 -9.57
C PRO A 149 5.34 -7.32 -9.35
N VAL A 150 4.05 -7.64 -9.17
CA VAL A 150 3.56 -9.02 -9.19
C VAL A 150 3.71 -9.52 -10.63
N MET A 151 4.94 -9.77 -11.06
CA MET A 151 5.26 -10.38 -12.34
C MET A 151 4.92 -11.86 -12.21
N GLY A 152 3.67 -12.20 -12.53
CA GLY A 152 3.18 -13.57 -12.43
C GLY A 152 1.77 -13.83 -12.97
N LEU A 153 1.19 -12.94 -13.78
CA LEU A 153 -0.14 -13.18 -14.37
C LEU A 153 -0.12 -13.62 -15.86
N ALA A 154 0.98 -14.26 -16.29
CA ALA A 154 0.98 -15.22 -17.39
C ALA A 154 2.21 -16.15 -17.32
N ALA A 155 1.97 -17.43 -17.01
CA ALA A 155 2.86 -18.59 -17.16
C ALA A 155 4.10 -18.71 -16.20
N PRO A 156 4.57 -19.95 -15.92
CA PRO A 156 5.17 -20.31 -14.64
C PRO A 156 6.70 -20.31 -14.67
N VAL A 157 7.36 -19.41 -13.93
CA VAL A 157 8.71 -19.67 -13.38
C VAL A 157 8.88 -18.83 -12.10
N LEU A 158 8.89 -19.51 -10.96
CA LEU A 158 9.33 -18.96 -9.68
C LEU A 158 10.82 -18.63 -9.74
N ALA A 159 11.21 -17.43 -9.29
CA ALA A 159 12.55 -17.18 -8.78
C ALA A 159 12.43 -16.71 -7.31
N PRO A 160 13.30 -17.20 -6.39
CA PRO A 160 13.05 -17.07 -4.95
C PRO A 160 13.33 -15.66 -4.43
N LEU A 161 12.37 -15.11 -3.69
CA LEU A 161 12.43 -13.84 -2.96
C LEU A 161 13.51 -13.81 -1.85
N GLU A 162 14.21 -14.91 -1.59
CA GLU A 162 15.27 -15.00 -0.57
C GLU A 162 16.50 -14.13 -0.89
N SER A 163 16.79 -13.87 -2.18
CA SER A 163 17.97 -13.09 -2.59
C SER A 163 17.86 -11.58 -2.31
N MET A 164 16.67 -11.04 -2.04
CA MET A 164 16.50 -9.63 -1.68
C MET A 164 16.77 -9.35 -0.19
N LEU A 165 16.60 -10.34 0.68
CA LEU A 165 16.87 -10.18 2.12
C LEU A 165 18.38 -10.19 2.43
N ASP A 166 19.20 -10.92 1.66
CA ASP A 166 20.66 -10.88 1.81
C ASP A 166 21.25 -9.50 1.46
N ARG A 167 20.67 -8.79 0.48
CA ARG A 167 21.14 -7.43 0.11
C ARG A 167 20.85 -6.37 1.17
N LEU A 168 19.82 -6.56 1.99
CA LEU A 168 19.53 -5.65 3.11
C LEU A 168 20.42 -5.92 4.33
N ARG A 169 21.06 -7.09 4.39
CA ARG A 169 21.99 -7.45 5.47
C ARG A 169 23.44 -7.04 5.18
N GLU A 170 23.84 -6.96 3.91
CA GLU A 170 25.18 -6.51 3.51
C GLU A 170 25.36 -4.97 3.51
N GLY A 171 24.28 -4.21 3.64
CA GLY A 171 24.31 -2.73 3.59
C GLY A 171 24.70 -2.01 4.88
N ASP A 172 24.82 -2.71 6.02
CA ASP A 172 25.02 -2.10 7.34
C ASP A 172 26.45 -2.25 7.88
N ALA A 173 27.42 -2.46 7.00
CA ALA A 173 28.84 -2.60 7.33
C ALA A 173 29.72 -1.58 6.59
N MET A 174 29.35 -0.30 6.58
CA MET A 174 30.29 0.78 6.21
C MET A 174 30.04 2.03 7.07
N ALA A 175 31.15 2.55 7.63
CA ALA A 175 31.35 3.83 8.32
C ALA A 175 31.31 3.82 9.86
N TYR A 176 32.48 3.56 10.45
CA TYR A 176 33.06 4.45 11.47
C TYR A 176 34.59 4.43 11.30
N ASP A 177 35.12 5.35 10.49
CA ASP A 177 36.50 5.79 10.64
C ASP A 177 36.56 6.62 11.93
N TYR A 178 37.26 6.11 12.93
CA TYR A 178 37.62 6.86 14.13
C TYR A 178 39.03 7.41 13.89
N GLU A 179 39.12 8.67 13.48
CA GLU A 179 40.38 9.41 13.43
C GLU A 179 40.53 10.18 14.75
N GLY A 180 41.55 9.81 15.54
CA GLY A 180 41.88 10.48 16.79
C GLY A 180 42.90 9.74 17.65
N ASP A 181 44.19 9.92 17.34
CA ASP A 181 45.23 10.59 18.17
C ASP A 181 46.55 10.67 17.38
#